data_AF-A0A423H6K8-F1
#
_entry.id   AF-A0A423H6K8-F1
#
_cell.length_a   1.000
_cell.length_b   1.000
_cell.length_c   1.000
_cell.angle_alpha   90.00
_cell.angle_beta   90.00
_cell.angle_gamma   90.00
#
_symmetry.space_group_name_H-M   'P 1'
#
loop_
_entity.id
_entity.type
_entity.pdbx_description
1 polymer ?
#
loop_
_entity_poly.entity_id
_entity_poly.type
_entity_poly.pdbx_seq_one_letter_code
_entity_poly.pdbx_strand_id
1 'polypeptide(L)' 'MAALPTALQVKARVQSRADRADDIARLKLELELPELDYVDISAQIELQKALHRWPLLAEMERLQPTVLPMVHESDLEKLS' A
#
# COMPACT_ATOMS: atom_id res chain seq x y z
N MET A 1 2.23 25.87 -16.09
CA MET A 1 3.27 25.17 -15.32
C MET A 1 2.59 24.48 -14.14
N ALA A 2 2.61 23.14 -14.07
CA ALA A 2 2.03 22.43 -12.92
C ALA A 2 2.98 22.55 -11.73
N ALA A 3 2.50 23.11 -10.61
CA ALA A 3 3.28 23.21 -9.38
C ALA A 3 3.56 21.80 -8.82
N LEU A 4 4.81 21.54 -8.43
CA LEU A 4 5.16 20.31 -7.72
C LEU A 4 4.51 20.33 -6.34
N PRO A 5 3.85 19.24 -5.91
CA PRO A 5 3.28 19.18 -4.57
C PRO A 5 4.39 19.32 -3.52
N THR A 6 4.14 20.16 -2.51
CA THR A 6 5.09 20.37 -1.42
C THR A 6 5.23 19.09 -0.60
N ALA A 7 6.40 18.87 0.02
CA ALA A 7 6.64 17.69 0.86
C ALA A 7 5.57 17.46 1.94
N LEU A 8 5.00 18.53 2.49
CA LEU A 8 3.87 18.46 3.44
C LEU A 8 2.60 17.87 2.81
N GLN A 9 2.28 18.24 1.55
CA GLN A 9 1.13 17.71 0.84
C GLN A 9 1.29 16.22 0.53
N VAL A 10 2.53 15.80 0.23
CA VAL A 10 2.85 14.38 0.01
C VAL A 10 2.66 13.59 1.31
N LYS A 11 3.18 14.10 2.44
CA LYS A 11 3.00 13.47 3.76
C LYS A 11 1.52 13.35 4.16
N ALA A 12 0.74 14.41 3.97
CA ALA A 12 -0.69 14.39 4.25
C ALA A 12 -1.45 13.34 3.42
N ARG A 13 -1.07 13.16 2.14
CA ARG A 13 -1.65 12.11 1.27
C ARG A 13 -1.29 10.71 1.73
N VAL A 14 -0.07 10.50 2.22
CA VAL A 14 0.36 9.20 2.77
C VAL A 14 -0.41 8.89 4.06
N GLN A 15 -0.56 9.86 4.95
CA GLN A 15 -1.36 9.72 6.17
C GLN A 15 -2.82 9.41 5.85
N SER A 16 -3.46 10.18 4.97
CA SER A 16 -4.86 9.92 4.56
C SER A 16 -5.08 8.52 3.97
N ARG A 17 -4.07 7.94 3.30
CA ARG A 17 -4.14 6.55 2.81
C ARG A 17 -4.03 5.53 3.94
N ALA A 18 -3.18 5.78 4.93
CA ALA A 18 -3.06 4.95 6.12
C ALA A 18 -4.36 4.97 6.93
N ASP A 19 -4.90 6.17 7.19
CA ASP A 19 -6.17 6.35 7.90
C ASP A 19 -7.32 5.60 7.19
N ARG A 20 -7.36 5.66 5.86
CA ARG A 20 -8.35 4.92 5.06
C ARG A 20 -8.20 3.40 5.19
N ALA A 21 -6.98 2.89 5.24
CA ALA A 21 -6.75 1.45 5.44
C ALA A 21 -7.24 1.00 6.83
N ASP A 22 -7.02 1.82 7.85
CA ASP A 22 -7.47 1.56 9.22
C ASP A 22 -9.00 1.59 9.35
N ASP A 23 -9.67 2.55 8.72
CA ASP A 23 -11.13 2.63 8.69
C ASP A 23 -11.74 1.38 8.04
N ILE A 24 -11.09 0.83 7.01
CA ILE A 24 -11.54 -0.40 6.35
C ILE A 24 -11.32 -1.61 7.24
N ALA A 25 -10.21 -1.66 7.99
CA ALA A 25 -9.99 -2.71 8.99
C ALA A 25 -11.09 -2.69 10.08
N ARG A 26 -11.48 -1.49 10.54
CA ARG A 26 -12.60 -1.33 11.47
C ARG A 26 -13.92 -1.79 10.85
N LEU A 27 -14.21 -1.38 9.62
CA LEU A 27 -15.44 -1.78 8.92
C LEU A 27 -15.52 -3.29 8.72
N LYS A 28 -14.41 -3.97 8.39
CA LYS A 28 -14.35 -5.43 8.27
C LYS A 28 -14.72 -6.12 9.58
N LEU A 29 -14.30 -5.57 10.72
CA LEU A 29 -14.65 -6.09 12.03
C LEU A 29 -16.14 -5.88 12.33
N GLU A 30 -16.68 -4.70 12.07
CA GLU A 30 -18.09 -4.36 12.31
C GLU A 30 -19.06 -5.16 11.43
N LEU A 31 -18.65 -5.48 10.20
CA LEU A 31 -19.46 -6.27 9.27
C LEU A 31 -19.28 -7.78 9.41
N GLU A 32 -18.47 -8.25 10.37
CA GLU A 32 -18.15 -9.68 10.55
C GLU A 32 -17.53 -10.32 9.28
N LEU A 33 -16.74 -9.55 8.53
CA LEU A 33 -16.07 -9.99 7.28
C LEU A 33 -14.52 -9.90 7.40
N PRO A 34 -13.88 -10.59 8.36
CA PRO A 34 -12.44 -10.48 8.59
C PRO A 34 -11.61 -11.04 7.43
N GLU A 35 -12.12 -12.06 6.73
CA GLU A 35 -11.43 -12.72 5.62
C GLU A 35 -11.52 -11.94 4.30
N LEU A 36 -12.29 -10.85 4.24
CA LEU A 36 -12.44 -10.08 3.00
C LEU A 36 -11.18 -9.26 2.72
N ASP A 37 -10.40 -9.65 1.73
CA ASP A 37 -9.21 -8.89 1.34
C ASP A 37 -9.56 -7.51 0.78
N TYR A 38 -8.95 -6.48 1.34
CA TYR A 38 -9.04 -5.11 0.82
C TYR A 38 -7.87 -4.84 -0.13
N VAL A 39 -8.18 -4.39 -1.35
CA VAL A 39 -7.19 -4.00 -2.35
C VAL A 39 -7.45 -2.56 -2.78
N ASP A 40 -6.49 -1.66 -2.53
CA ASP A 40 -6.54 -0.28 -3.03
C ASP A 40 -6.07 -0.20 -4.49
N ILE A 41 -7.00 -0.44 -5.41
CA ILE A 41 -6.76 -0.36 -6.86
C ILE A 41 -6.29 1.04 -7.29
N SER A 42 -6.70 2.09 -6.56
CA SER A 42 -6.34 3.47 -6.91
C SER A 42 -4.86 3.72 -6.69
N ALA A 43 -4.30 3.21 -5.59
CA ALA A 43 -2.86 3.27 -5.33
C ALA A 43 -2.07 2.50 -6.39
N GLN A 44 -2.54 1.31 -6.79
CA GLN A 44 -1.87 0.49 -7.79
C GLN A 44 -1.83 1.16 -9.17
N ILE A 45 -2.95 1.76 -9.60
CA ILE A 45 -3.01 2.50 -10.87
C ILE A 45 -2.05 3.70 -10.87
N GLU A 46 -2.00 4.47 -9.78
CA GLU A 46 -1.10 5.62 -9.68
C GLU A 46 0.37 5.21 -9.67
N LEU A 47 0.71 4.09 -9.03
CA LEU A 47 2.05 3.52 -9.10
C LEU A 47 2.43 3.15 -10.54
N GLN A 48 1.55 2.43 -11.24
CA GLN A 48 1.76 2.03 -12.63
C GLN A 48 1.96 3.24 -13.55
N LYS A 49 1.18 4.31 -13.37
CA LYS A 49 1.35 5.58 -14.10
C LYS A 49 2.69 6.25 -13.77
N ALA A 50 3.11 6.25 -12.51
CA ALA A 50 4.39 6.81 -12.10
C ALA A 50 5.56 6.04 -12.75
N LEU A 51 5.53 4.70 -12.71
CA LEU A 51 6.55 3.87 -13.34
C LEU A 51 6.61 4.06 -14.86
N HIS A 52 5.46 4.20 -15.53
CA HIS A 52 5.42 4.54 -16.96
C HIS A 52 6.06 5.91 -17.26
N ARG A 53 5.88 6.89 -16.38
CA ARG A 53 6.48 8.22 -16.52
C ARG A 53 7.99 8.22 -16.28
N TRP A 54 8.47 7.36 -15.39
CA TRP A 54 9.87 7.31 -14.98
C TRP A 54 10.46 5.91 -15.19
N PRO A 55 10.79 5.53 -16.44
CA PRO A 55 11.27 4.18 -16.75
C PRO A 55 12.54 3.79 -15.97
N LEU A 56 13.41 4.74 -15.61
CA LEU A 56 14.58 4.47 -14.76
C LEU A 56 14.19 4.00 -13.35
N LEU A 57 13.10 4.54 -12.78
CA LEU A 57 12.59 4.07 -11.48
C LEU A 57 12.08 2.62 -11.58
N ALA A 58 11.51 2.23 -12.73
CA ALA A 58 11.08 0.86 -12.97
C ALA A 58 12.26 -0.13 -13.09
N GLU A 59 13.41 0.30 -13.61
CA GLU A 59 14.64 -0.52 -13.56
C GLU A 59 15.12 -0.73 -12.12
N MET A 60 15.05 0.30 -11.28
CA MET A 60 15.46 0.21 -9.88
C MET A 60 14.59 -0.75 -9.07
N GLU A 61 13.29 -0.81 -9.34
CA GLU A 61 12.39 -1.80 -8.75
C GLU A 61 12.82 -3.24 -9.10
N ARG A 62 13.20 -3.49 -10.36
CA ARG A 62 13.69 -4.81 -10.80
C ARG A 62 15.03 -5.22 -10.19
N LEU A 63 15.84 -4.23 -9.79
CA LEU A 63 17.15 -4.45 -9.18
C LEU A 63 17.06 -4.57 -7.65
N GLN A 64 15.91 -4.33 -7.03
CA GLN A 64 15.74 -4.62 -5.61
C GLN A 64 15.70 -6.13 -5.41
N PRO A 65 16.54 -6.70 -4.53
CA PRO A 65 16.38 -8.09 -4.13
C PRO A 65 15.00 -8.22 -3.51
N THR A 66 14.20 -9.16 -4.01
CA THR A 66 12.88 -9.51 -3.48
C THR A 66 13.00 -9.75 -1.98
N VAL A 67 12.65 -8.74 -1.17
CA VAL A 67 12.38 -8.93 0.24
C VAL A 67 11.04 -9.67 0.25
N LEU A 68 11.11 -10.99 0.38
CA LEU A 68 9.93 -11.83 0.56
C LEU A 68 9.10 -11.20 1.70
N PRO A 69 7.77 -11.12 1.55
CA PRO A 69 6.92 -10.67 2.65
C PRO A 69 7.24 -11.58 3.85
N MET A 70 7.77 -10.97 4.91
CA MET A 70 7.97 -11.67 6.18
C MET A 70 6.58 -12.10 6.64
N VAL A 71 6.29 -13.39 6.44
CA VAL A 71 5.14 -14.06 7.03
C VAL A 71 5.24 -13.78 8.53
N HIS A 72 4.29 -13.02 9.06
CA HIS A 72 4.18 -12.85 10.51
C HIS A 72 3.96 -14.26 11.09
N GLU A 73 4.92 -14.75 11.87
CA GLU A 73 4.88 -16.08 12.52
C GLU A 73 3.66 -16.28 13.43
N SER A 74 2.86 -15.24 13.65
CA SER A 74 1.66 -15.23 14.49
C SER A 74 0.55 -16.19 14.04
N ASP A 75 0.55 -16.69 12.80
CA ASP A 75 -0.44 -17.67 12.32
C ASP A 75 -0.03 -19.13 12.59
N LEU A 76 1.24 -19.40 12.92
CA LEU A 76 1.73 -20.76 13.15
C LEU A 76 1.52 -21.25 14.60
N GLU A 77 1.36 -20.35 15.57
CA GLU A 77 1.19 -20.71 16.98
C GLU A 77 -0.25 -21.12 17.36
N LYS A 78 -1.24 -20.96 16.46
CA LYS A 78 -2.64 -21.36 16.75
C LYS A 78 -2.98 -22.81 16.40
N LEU A 79 -2.01 -23.60 15.94
CA LEU A 79 -2.21 -24.99 15.51
C LEU A 79 -1.39 -26.03 16.30
N SER A 80 -0.78 -25.66 17.44
CA SER A 80 -0.14 -26.61 18.38
C SER A 80 -0.86 -26.63 19.71
#